data_AF-A0AAU9JQ24-F1
#
_entry.id   AF-A0AAU9JQ24-F1
#
_cell.length_a   1.000
_cell.length_b   1.000
_cell.length_c   1.000
_cell.angle_alpha   90.00
_cell.angle_beta   90.00
_cell.angle_gamma   90.00
#
_symmetry.space_group_name_H-M   'P 1'
#
loop_
_entity.id
_entity.type
_entity.pdbx_description
1 polymer ?
#
loop_
_entity_poly.entity_id
_entity_poly.type
_entity_poly.pdbx_seq_one_letter_code
_entity_poly.pdbx_strand_id
1 'polypeptide(L)'
;MNILFLSVLVICSGISMQMKQDESSSATDTTTETNVEETDSSVSSESSDESSNLEEEEETTQISSAGRIGQGIEEVGSKITDFSIKANENLENLSEQMDIQQEINSDSAESLLNVEIDKLNIQISNIDEQIAALEETLELLKKNCNNLENCWDCTSNDECVWCSIEKTCHIGDSLGPANGECTEFNYGSCSSHGCEQYNSCDICLSDTQCGWCAKGEYCLSGHGFYSDVCEDKYFYHQEGQNECPEPQNNENDIDNNEDEISQIESNIEFLEESKDELYEEISGLERQITTIVRKAAKTVDISEPIDGNDYDGFSDTADEQAEEEKEDERNYQEEIWDWWANNTSNEISETVETEYDGLVESLESYQVEDEEDTQEVTEESTDSTTEESSESETEEDTAVSFLSLMIKNK
;
A
#
# COMPACT_ATOMS: atom_id res chain seq x y z
N MET A 1 20.13 -0.67 -17.07
CA MET A 1 19.64 0.20 -15.98
C MET A 1 19.68 1.70 -16.32
N ASN A 2 19.39 2.12 -17.56
CA ASN A 2 19.41 3.56 -17.92
C ASN A 2 18.50 3.94 -19.10
N ILE A 3 17.45 3.14 -19.39
CA ILE A 3 16.53 3.39 -20.51
C ILE A 3 15.09 3.69 -20.05
N LEU A 4 14.72 3.38 -18.79
CA LEU A 4 13.35 3.57 -18.29
C LEU A 4 13.01 5.01 -17.85
N PHE A 5 13.98 5.92 -17.71
CA PHE A 5 13.71 7.28 -17.23
C PHE A 5 13.23 8.28 -18.30
N LEU A 6 13.20 7.89 -19.58
CA LEU A 6 12.86 8.81 -20.69
C LEU A 6 11.41 8.73 -21.16
N SER A 7 10.64 7.71 -20.77
CA SER A 7 9.26 7.52 -21.23
C SER A 7 8.23 8.31 -20.42
N VAL A 8 8.51 8.59 -19.14
CA VAL A 8 7.58 9.31 -18.23
C VAL A 8 7.52 10.82 -18.52
N LEU A 9 8.52 11.39 -19.20
CA LEU A 9 8.62 12.84 -19.43
C LEU A 9 7.84 13.36 -20.65
N VAL A 10 7.22 12.48 -21.46
CA VAL A 10 6.52 12.88 -22.69
C VAL A 10 5.01 13.05 -22.51
N ILE A 11 4.40 12.55 -21.43
CA ILE A 11 2.94 12.61 -21.23
C ILE A 11 2.48 13.90 -20.49
N CYS A 12 3.37 14.60 -19.77
CA CYS A 12 3.00 15.81 -19.01
C CYS A 12 2.91 17.14 -19.79
N SER A 13 3.06 17.15 -21.13
CA SER A 13 3.05 18.42 -21.91
C SER A 13 1.70 18.79 -22.54
N GLY A 14 0.60 18.09 -22.19
CA GLY A 14 -0.63 18.10 -22.99
C GLY A 14 -1.89 18.74 -22.40
N ILE A 15 -1.91 19.21 -21.14
CA ILE A 15 -3.16 19.71 -20.52
C ILE A 15 -3.04 21.20 -20.17
N SER A 16 -3.25 22.03 -21.20
CA SER A 16 -3.56 23.45 -21.04
C SER A 16 -5.06 23.59 -20.72
N MET A 17 -5.44 23.47 -19.45
CA MET A 17 -6.80 23.75 -18.98
C MET A 17 -7.13 25.25 -19.09
N GLN A 18 -8.04 25.59 -20.00
CA GLN A 18 -8.84 26.80 -19.90
C GLN A 18 -9.90 26.58 -18.82
N MET A 19 -9.75 27.24 -17.68
CA MET A 19 -10.84 27.43 -16.73
C MET A 19 -11.94 28.28 -17.37
N LYS A 20 -13.05 27.63 -17.76
CA LYS A 20 -14.33 28.29 -17.97
C LYS A 20 -15.08 28.30 -16.65
N GLN A 21 -15.35 29.50 -16.16
CA GLN A 21 -16.31 29.76 -15.11
C GLN A 21 -17.70 29.36 -15.61
N ASP A 22 -18.30 28.35 -14.99
CA ASP A 22 -19.74 28.17 -15.00
C ASP A 22 -20.28 28.54 -13.62
N GLU A 23 -20.91 29.72 -13.58
CA GLU A 23 -21.84 30.11 -12.54
C GLU A 23 -23.02 29.12 -12.55
N SER A 24 -23.17 28.34 -11.49
CA SER A 24 -24.43 27.64 -11.21
C SER A 24 -24.79 27.80 -9.75
N SER A 25 -25.84 28.59 -9.56
CA SER A 25 -26.50 28.85 -8.30
C SER A 25 -27.14 27.58 -7.76
N SER A 26 -26.81 27.21 -6.52
CA SER A 26 -27.71 26.45 -5.67
C SER A 26 -27.59 26.94 -4.25
N ALA A 27 -28.52 27.81 -3.88
CA ALA A 27 -28.72 28.27 -2.53
C ALA A 27 -29.29 27.12 -1.69
N THR A 28 -28.53 26.67 -0.69
CA THR A 28 -29.10 26.09 0.53
C THR A 28 -28.46 26.77 1.73
N ASP A 29 -29.30 27.60 2.31
CA ASP A 29 -29.21 28.34 3.55
C ASP A 29 -28.84 27.42 4.72
N THR A 30 -27.66 27.62 5.32
CA THR A 30 -27.40 27.24 6.72
C THR A 30 -26.41 28.25 7.28
N THR A 31 -26.97 29.41 7.62
CA THR A 31 -26.34 30.47 8.40
C THR A 31 -26.05 29.93 9.80
N THR A 32 -24.79 29.60 10.07
CA THR A 32 -24.27 29.51 11.43
C THR A 32 -23.37 30.71 11.61
N GLU A 33 -23.92 31.74 12.23
CA GLU A 33 -23.22 32.97 12.63
C GLU A 33 -22.16 32.62 13.68
N THR A 34 -20.91 32.47 13.27
CA THR A 34 -19.77 32.69 14.16
C THR A 34 -19.52 34.19 14.25
N ASN A 35 -20.14 34.80 15.25
CA ASN A 35 -19.74 36.10 15.77
C ASN A 35 -18.28 35.99 16.23
N VAL A 36 -17.36 36.49 15.40
CA VAL A 36 -16.05 36.93 15.87
C VAL A 36 -16.30 38.24 16.62
N GLU A 37 -16.60 38.12 17.91
CA GLU A 37 -16.52 39.23 18.84
C GLU A 37 -15.02 39.54 19.01
N GLU A 38 -14.53 40.54 18.26
CA GLU A 38 -13.30 41.24 18.59
C GLU A 38 -13.46 41.87 19.98
N THR A 39 -13.13 41.12 21.03
CA THR A 39 -12.98 41.65 22.38
C THR A 39 -11.68 42.43 22.46
N ASP A 40 -11.79 43.71 22.11
CA ASP A 40 -10.82 44.77 22.34
C ASP A 40 -10.69 45.01 23.86
N SER A 41 -9.98 44.11 24.57
CA SER A 41 -9.72 44.23 26.01
C SER A 41 -8.64 45.27 26.29
N SER A 42 -9.01 46.52 26.10
CA SER A 42 -8.30 47.67 26.65
C SER A 42 -8.50 47.70 28.18
N VAL A 43 -7.72 46.87 28.89
CA VAL A 43 -7.61 46.93 30.36
C VAL A 43 -6.90 48.24 30.73
N SER A 44 -7.73 49.27 30.91
CA SER A 44 -7.37 50.54 31.50
C SER A 44 -7.42 50.37 33.01
N SER A 45 -6.28 50.08 33.64
CA SER A 45 -6.14 50.11 35.09
C SER A 45 -6.08 51.58 35.56
N GLU A 46 -7.24 52.22 35.69
CA GLU A 46 -7.41 53.45 36.46
C GLU A 46 -7.27 53.10 37.96
N SER A 47 -6.06 53.31 38.49
CA SER A 47 -5.85 53.41 39.94
C SER A 47 -6.25 54.83 40.37
N SER A 48 -7.46 54.94 40.89
CA SER A 48 -7.93 56.14 41.57
C SER A 48 -7.25 56.25 42.94
N ASP A 49 -6.13 56.96 43.00
CA ASP A 49 -5.50 57.44 44.23
C ASP A 49 -6.40 58.51 44.90
N GLU A 50 -7.32 58.05 45.74
CA GLU A 50 -8.10 58.93 46.62
C GLU A 50 -7.31 59.19 47.91
N SER A 51 -6.40 60.17 47.84
CA SER A 51 -5.68 60.72 48.99
C SER A 51 -6.66 61.47 49.91
N SER A 52 -7.22 60.77 50.90
CA SER A 52 -7.89 61.37 52.04
C SER A 52 -6.85 61.77 53.10
N ASN A 53 -6.62 63.08 53.19
CA ASN A 53 -5.81 63.72 54.23
C ASN A 53 -6.59 63.69 55.55
N LEU A 54 -6.30 62.72 56.41
CA LEU A 54 -6.78 62.67 57.80
C LEU A 54 -5.62 63.11 58.72
N GLU A 55 -5.72 64.34 59.23
CA GLU A 55 -4.87 64.84 60.32
C GLU A 55 -5.22 64.08 61.60
N GLU A 56 -4.43 63.05 61.90
CA GLU A 56 -4.52 62.28 63.15
C GLU A 56 -3.59 62.91 64.21
N GLU A 57 -4.18 63.36 65.32
CA GLU A 57 -3.45 63.91 66.46
C GLU A 57 -2.58 62.81 67.12
N GLU A 58 -1.25 62.97 67.05
CA GLU A 58 -0.29 62.05 67.68
C GLU A 58 -0.33 62.13 69.22
N GLU A 59 -1.14 61.26 69.84
CA GLU A 59 -0.96 60.87 71.24
C GLU A 59 0.27 59.95 71.35
N THR A 60 1.41 60.54 71.72
CA THR A 60 2.67 59.83 71.97
C THR A 60 2.60 58.98 73.24
N THR A 61 1.93 57.83 73.14
CA THR A 61 2.08 56.76 74.13
C THR A 61 3.51 56.22 74.02
N GLN A 62 4.26 56.22 75.14
CA GLN A 62 5.60 55.64 75.20
C GLN A 62 5.50 54.12 75.03
N ILE A 63 5.55 53.66 73.79
CA ILE A 63 5.64 52.25 73.45
C ILE A 63 6.99 51.74 73.98
N SER A 64 6.95 50.72 74.84
CA SER A 64 8.17 50.07 75.32
C SER A 64 8.97 49.49 74.15
N SER A 65 10.27 49.28 74.32
CA SER A 65 11.11 48.65 73.29
C SER A 65 10.57 47.29 72.81
N ALA A 66 9.83 46.56 73.65
CA ALA A 66 9.13 45.34 73.26
C ALA A 66 7.92 45.59 72.36
N GLY A 67 7.16 46.67 72.58
CA GLY A 67 6.02 47.04 71.74
C GLY A 67 6.44 47.50 70.34
N ARG A 68 7.59 48.17 70.21
CA ARG A 68 8.17 48.51 68.90
C ARG A 68 8.57 47.27 68.09
N ILE A 69 9.04 46.21 68.75
CA ILE A 69 9.33 44.94 68.09
C ILE A 69 8.03 44.25 67.67
N GLY A 70 6.99 44.27 68.51
CA GLY A 70 5.66 43.73 68.18
C GLY A 70 5.05 44.36 66.93
N GLN A 71 5.04 45.70 66.85
CA GLN A 71 4.58 46.42 65.65
C GLN A 71 5.39 46.08 64.40
N GLY A 72 6.72 45.97 64.52
CA GLY A 72 7.58 45.57 63.40
C GLY A 72 7.28 44.16 62.91
N ILE A 73 6.93 43.23 63.81
CA ILE A 73 6.53 41.86 63.44
C ILE A 73 5.17 41.85 62.75
N GLU A 74 4.19 42.63 63.22
CA GLU A 74 2.88 42.74 62.57
C GLU A 74 2.99 43.35 61.16
N GLU A 75 3.81 44.40 60.98
CA GLU A 75 4.04 45.03 59.68
C GLU A 75 4.77 44.11 58.69
N VAL A 76 5.71 43.29 59.18
CA VAL A 76 6.36 42.27 58.36
C VAL A 76 5.38 41.14 58.02
N GLY A 77 4.54 40.75 58.98
CA GLY A 77 3.51 39.73 58.79
C GLY A 77 2.48 40.10 57.72
N SER A 78 2.01 41.34 57.70
CA SER A 78 1.10 41.81 56.65
C SER A 78 1.77 41.81 55.27
N LYS A 79 3.02 42.30 55.16
CA LYS A 79 3.77 42.29 53.90
C LYS A 79 4.06 40.89 53.37
N ILE A 80 4.28 39.92 54.26
CA ILE A 80 4.45 38.50 53.86
C ILE A 80 3.13 37.94 53.32
N THR A 81 2.01 38.22 53.97
CA THR A 81 0.67 37.80 53.49
C THR A 81 0.36 38.42 52.12
N ASP A 82 0.59 39.73 51.96
CA ASP A 82 0.38 40.43 50.69
C ASP A 82 1.28 39.88 49.57
N PHE A 83 2.54 39.57 49.90
CA PHE A 83 3.44 38.91 48.97
C PHE A 83 2.94 37.51 48.59
N SER A 84 2.44 36.73 49.55
CA SER A 84 1.89 35.39 49.30
C SER A 84 0.66 35.43 48.40
N ILE A 85 -0.26 36.37 48.64
CA ILE A 85 -1.46 36.56 47.81
C ILE A 85 -1.04 36.93 46.39
N LYS A 86 -0.16 37.92 46.25
CA LYS A 86 0.32 38.38 44.94
C LYS A 86 1.13 37.31 44.19
N ALA A 87 1.89 36.48 44.91
CA ALA A 87 2.58 35.35 44.31
C ALA A 87 1.59 34.30 43.79
N ASN A 88 0.52 34.02 44.54
CA ASN A 88 -0.54 33.09 44.13
C ASN A 88 -1.30 33.60 42.90
N GLU A 89 -1.70 34.88 42.89
CA GLU A 89 -2.37 35.51 41.73
C GLU A 89 -1.49 35.46 40.46
N ASN A 90 -0.18 35.70 40.60
CA ASN A 90 0.74 35.59 39.47
C ASN A 90 0.92 34.15 38.99
N LEU A 91 0.90 33.16 39.89
CA LEU A 91 0.99 31.74 39.52
C LEU A 91 -0.28 31.27 38.82
N GLU A 92 -1.46 31.73 39.26
CA GLU A 92 -2.75 31.45 38.61
C GLU A 92 -2.79 32.03 37.19
N ASN A 93 -2.39 33.30 37.02
CA ASN A 93 -2.29 33.92 35.69
C ASN A 93 -1.24 33.21 34.80
N LEU A 94 -0.11 32.80 35.37
CA LEU A 94 0.91 32.06 34.62
C LEU A 94 0.40 30.68 34.18
N SER A 95 -0.37 29.99 35.04
CA SER A 95 -1.02 28.71 34.70
C SER A 95 -1.99 28.89 33.55
N GLU A 96 -2.88 29.88 33.63
CA GLU A 96 -3.86 30.19 32.58
C GLU A 96 -3.18 30.51 31.24
N GLN A 97 -2.08 31.29 31.26
CA GLN A 97 -1.29 31.56 30.04
C GLN A 97 -0.62 30.30 29.47
N MET A 98 -0.17 29.39 30.33
CA MET A 98 0.43 28.14 29.90
C MET A 98 -0.59 27.23 29.22
N ASP A 99 -1.80 27.13 29.78
CA ASP A 99 -2.89 26.32 29.23
C ASP A 99 -3.31 26.83 27.86
N ILE A 100 -3.50 28.15 27.71
CA ILE A 100 -3.80 28.78 26.42
C ILE A 100 -2.67 28.52 25.41
N GLN A 101 -1.41 28.66 25.82
CA GLN A 101 -0.28 28.43 24.91
C GLN A 101 -0.19 26.96 24.49
N GLN A 102 -0.53 26.03 25.37
CA GLN A 102 -0.51 24.60 25.07
C GLN A 102 -1.66 24.21 24.13
N GLU A 103 -2.86 24.74 24.33
CA GLU A 103 -4.00 24.57 23.43
C GLU A 103 -3.64 25.07 22.02
N ILE A 104 -3.11 26.29 21.90
CA ILE A 104 -2.67 26.85 20.61
C ILE A 104 -1.61 25.97 19.93
N ASN A 105 -0.66 25.43 20.70
CA ASN A 105 0.37 24.56 20.14
C ASN A 105 -0.21 23.22 19.67
N SER A 106 -1.17 22.66 20.41
CA SER A 106 -1.89 21.43 20.04
C SER A 106 -2.68 21.63 18.76
N ASP A 107 -3.48 22.68 18.67
CA ASP A 107 -4.30 23.01 17.52
C ASP A 107 -3.46 23.26 16.27
N SER A 108 -2.31 23.94 16.44
CA SER A 108 -1.39 24.18 15.33
C SER A 108 -0.76 22.87 14.83
N ALA A 109 -0.42 21.95 15.74
CA ALA A 109 0.14 20.65 15.36
C ALA A 109 -0.91 19.76 14.68
N GLU A 110 -2.14 19.74 15.20
CA GLU A 110 -3.28 19.05 14.58
C GLU A 110 -3.55 19.59 13.17
N SER A 111 -3.59 20.92 13.00
CA SER A 111 -3.79 21.55 11.69
C SER A 111 -2.72 21.16 10.68
N LEU A 112 -1.45 21.11 11.08
CA LEU A 112 -0.34 20.70 10.21
C LEU A 112 -0.44 19.22 9.80
N LEU A 113 -0.81 18.34 10.73
CA LEU A 113 -0.98 16.91 10.43
C LEU A 113 -2.18 16.67 9.51
N ASN A 114 -3.30 17.37 9.72
CA ASN A 114 -4.46 17.31 8.84
C ASN A 114 -4.14 17.74 7.40
N VAL A 115 -3.29 18.75 7.22
CA VAL A 115 -2.84 19.16 5.87
C VAL A 115 -2.03 18.06 5.18
N GLU A 116 -1.20 17.31 5.92
CA GLU A 116 -0.46 16.19 5.34
C GLU A 116 -1.40 15.02 4.99
N ILE A 117 -2.37 14.71 5.86
CA ILE A 117 -3.42 13.72 5.57
C ILE A 117 -4.20 14.10 4.30
N ASP A 118 -4.61 15.37 4.16
CA ASP A 118 -5.29 15.85 2.95
C ASP A 118 -4.44 15.66 1.70
N LYS A 119 -3.13 15.91 1.80
CA LYS A 119 -2.19 15.71 0.70
C LYS A 119 -2.07 14.23 0.31
N LEU A 120 -1.98 13.31 1.27
CA LEU A 120 -1.95 11.87 1.01
C LEU A 120 -3.27 11.38 0.40
N ASN A 121 -4.41 11.88 0.88
CA ASN A 121 -5.72 11.58 0.29
C ASN A 121 -5.83 12.02 -1.18
N ILE A 122 -5.24 13.17 -1.55
CA ILE A 122 -5.16 13.59 -2.95
C ILE A 122 -4.30 12.62 -3.77
N GLN A 123 -3.20 12.11 -3.22
CA GLN A 123 -2.37 11.13 -3.92
C GLN A 123 -3.12 9.81 -4.14
N ILE A 124 -3.85 9.32 -3.13
CA ILE A 124 -4.72 8.15 -3.25
C ILE A 124 -5.76 8.35 -4.35
N SER A 125 -6.44 9.50 -4.37
CA SER A 125 -7.42 9.81 -5.42
C SER A 125 -6.80 9.81 -6.82
N ASN A 126 -5.57 10.27 -6.97
CA ASN A 126 -4.86 10.25 -8.26
C ASN A 126 -4.40 8.82 -8.66
N ILE A 127 -4.13 7.95 -7.69
CA ILE A 127 -3.87 6.53 -7.96
C ILE A 127 -5.16 5.82 -8.40
N ASP A 128 -6.29 6.08 -7.73
CA ASP A 128 -7.60 5.55 -8.11
C ASP A 128 -7.99 5.92 -9.53
N GLU A 129 -7.75 7.18 -9.94
CA GLU A 129 -7.98 7.62 -11.32
C GLU A 129 -7.09 6.88 -12.34
N GLN A 130 -5.85 6.56 -11.97
CA GLN A 130 -4.93 5.81 -12.84
C GLN A 130 -5.33 4.34 -12.97
N ILE A 131 -5.69 3.68 -11.86
CA ILE A 131 -6.18 2.30 -11.86
C ILE A 131 -7.42 2.21 -12.75
N ALA A 132 -8.41 3.08 -12.56
CA ALA A 132 -9.63 3.07 -13.35
C ALA A 132 -9.36 3.25 -14.87
N ALA A 133 -8.38 4.09 -15.24
CA ALA A 133 -7.99 4.27 -16.63
C ALA A 133 -7.28 3.04 -17.23
N LEU A 134 -6.46 2.35 -16.43
CA LEU A 134 -5.79 1.10 -16.83
C LEU A 134 -6.78 -0.05 -16.96
N GLU A 135 -7.73 -0.18 -16.03
CA GLU A 135 -8.82 -1.15 -16.09
C GLU A 135 -9.68 -0.96 -17.35
N GLU A 136 -10.04 0.28 -17.68
CA GLU A 136 -10.76 0.58 -18.93
C GLU A 136 -9.95 0.16 -20.17
N THR A 137 -8.64 0.41 -20.17
CA THR A 137 -7.75 0.03 -21.27
C THR A 137 -7.65 -1.49 -21.39
N LEU A 138 -7.52 -2.19 -20.27
CA LEU A 138 -7.47 -3.65 -20.20
C LEU A 138 -8.77 -4.27 -20.70
N GLU A 139 -9.93 -3.71 -20.31
CA GLU A 139 -11.23 -4.13 -20.83
C GLU A 139 -11.32 -3.94 -22.36
N LEU A 140 -10.81 -2.83 -22.89
CA LEU A 140 -10.78 -2.60 -24.33
C LEU A 140 -9.84 -3.57 -25.07
N LEU A 141 -8.70 -3.91 -24.48
CA LEU A 141 -7.76 -4.88 -25.04
C LEU A 141 -8.35 -6.30 -25.03
N LYS A 142 -8.97 -6.72 -23.91
CA LYS A 142 -9.66 -8.02 -23.80
C LYS A 142 -10.84 -8.12 -24.77
N LYS A 143 -11.50 -7.00 -25.06
CA LYS A 143 -12.59 -6.87 -26.06
C LYS A 143 -12.11 -6.72 -27.50
N ASN A 144 -10.81 -6.67 -27.77
CA ASN A 144 -10.33 -6.42 -29.12
C ASN A 144 -10.36 -7.69 -29.99
N CYS A 145 -11.58 -8.06 -30.39
CA CYS A 145 -11.85 -9.16 -31.30
C CYS A 145 -11.15 -8.97 -32.66
N ASN A 146 -10.85 -7.74 -33.09
CA ASN A 146 -10.33 -7.48 -34.45
C ASN A 146 -8.95 -8.07 -34.72
N ASN A 147 -8.17 -8.36 -33.67
CA ASN A 147 -6.84 -8.95 -33.80
C ASN A 147 -6.89 -10.48 -33.94
N LEU A 148 -8.07 -11.10 -33.74
CA LEU A 148 -8.24 -12.55 -33.82
C LEU A 148 -8.53 -12.93 -35.27
N GLU A 149 -7.51 -13.42 -35.96
CA GLU A 149 -7.59 -13.80 -37.38
C GLU A 149 -8.24 -15.16 -37.61
N ASN A 150 -8.44 -15.95 -36.55
CA ASN A 150 -8.98 -17.30 -36.64
C ASN A 150 -10.33 -17.42 -35.94
N CYS A 151 -11.21 -18.22 -36.52
CA CYS A 151 -12.50 -18.51 -35.93
C CYS A 151 -12.36 -19.10 -34.52
N TRP A 152 -11.37 -19.96 -34.28
CA TRP A 152 -11.24 -20.60 -32.98
C TRP A 152 -10.85 -19.63 -31.88
N ASP A 153 -9.80 -18.84 -32.11
CA ASP A 153 -9.35 -17.81 -31.16
C ASP A 153 -10.49 -16.82 -30.90
N CYS A 154 -11.18 -16.40 -31.97
CA CYS A 154 -12.34 -15.53 -31.91
C CYS A 154 -13.49 -16.11 -31.06
N THR A 155 -13.89 -17.36 -31.31
CA THR A 155 -15.03 -17.97 -30.62
C THR A 155 -14.70 -18.53 -29.24
N SER A 156 -13.41 -18.55 -28.87
CA SER A 156 -12.96 -18.87 -27.51
C SER A 156 -13.18 -17.71 -26.55
N ASN A 157 -13.24 -16.47 -27.06
CA ASN A 157 -13.64 -15.30 -26.30
C ASN A 157 -15.17 -15.16 -26.33
N ASP A 158 -15.80 -15.09 -25.16
CA ASP A 158 -17.25 -15.05 -24.98
C ASP A 158 -17.89 -13.70 -25.32
N GLU A 159 -17.07 -12.67 -25.57
CA GLU A 159 -17.47 -11.34 -26.06
C GLU A 159 -17.15 -11.13 -27.56
N CYS A 160 -16.72 -12.19 -28.24
CA CYS A 160 -16.41 -12.16 -29.66
C CYS A 160 -17.27 -13.16 -30.45
N VAL A 161 -17.55 -12.81 -31.70
CA VAL A 161 -18.23 -13.66 -32.68
C VAL A 161 -17.45 -13.69 -33.99
N TRP A 162 -17.33 -14.86 -34.58
CA TRP A 162 -16.64 -15.02 -35.85
C TRP A 162 -17.62 -14.89 -37.02
N CYS A 163 -17.35 -13.97 -37.94
CA CYS A 163 -18.14 -13.83 -39.15
C CYS A 163 -17.61 -14.75 -40.26
N SER A 164 -18.34 -15.84 -40.52
CA SER A 164 -17.90 -16.90 -41.44
C SER A 164 -17.71 -16.46 -42.89
N ILE A 165 -18.49 -15.45 -43.33
CA ILE A 165 -18.47 -14.92 -44.69
C ILE A 165 -17.33 -13.92 -44.88
N GLU A 166 -17.18 -12.99 -43.94
CA GLU A 166 -16.17 -11.92 -44.00
C GLU A 166 -14.78 -12.39 -43.56
N LYS A 167 -14.70 -13.51 -42.85
CA LYS A 167 -13.48 -14.06 -42.24
C LYS A 167 -12.83 -13.06 -41.29
N THR A 168 -13.66 -12.41 -40.47
CA THR A 168 -13.25 -11.43 -39.48
C THR A 168 -13.96 -11.70 -38.16
N CYS A 169 -13.27 -11.39 -37.07
CA CYS A 169 -13.81 -11.49 -35.73
C CYS A 169 -14.36 -10.13 -35.27
N HIS A 170 -15.57 -10.12 -34.72
CA HIS A 170 -16.26 -8.90 -34.29
C HIS A 170 -16.70 -9.05 -32.83
N ILE A 171 -16.84 -7.93 -32.13
CA ILE A 171 -17.44 -7.90 -30.80
C ILE A 171 -18.90 -8.35 -30.89
N GLY A 172 -19.31 -9.28 -30.05
CA GLY A 172 -20.65 -9.85 -30.04
C GLY A 172 -20.85 -10.93 -28.98
N ASP A 173 -22.05 -11.47 -28.90
CA ASP A 173 -22.38 -12.55 -27.97
C ASP A 173 -23.15 -13.67 -28.68
N SER A 174 -23.73 -14.59 -27.91
CA SER A 174 -24.58 -15.67 -28.44
C SER A 174 -25.77 -15.21 -29.30
N LEU A 175 -26.18 -13.95 -29.20
CA LEU A 175 -27.25 -13.35 -30.02
C LEU A 175 -26.73 -12.80 -31.36
N GLY A 176 -25.41 -12.60 -31.49
CA GLY A 176 -24.75 -12.15 -32.71
C GLY A 176 -23.77 -10.98 -32.48
N PRO A 177 -23.22 -10.41 -33.56
CA PRO A 177 -22.31 -9.26 -33.47
C PRO A 177 -23.04 -8.04 -32.89
N ALA A 178 -22.40 -7.35 -31.95
CA ALA A 178 -22.92 -6.13 -31.35
C ALA A 178 -23.01 -4.99 -32.37
N ASN A 179 -22.03 -4.90 -33.27
CA ASN A 179 -21.95 -3.90 -34.33
C ASN A 179 -21.65 -4.58 -35.67
N GLY A 180 -22.66 -4.87 -36.50
CA GLY A 180 -22.44 -5.41 -37.85
C GLY A 180 -23.67 -6.07 -38.48
N GLU A 181 -23.57 -6.39 -39.78
CA GLU A 181 -24.58 -7.13 -40.55
C GLU A 181 -24.16 -8.58 -40.82
N CYS A 182 -23.34 -9.19 -39.95
CA CYS A 182 -22.98 -10.60 -40.14
C CYS A 182 -24.18 -11.49 -39.87
N THR A 183 -24.86 -11.90 -40.95
CA THR A 183 -26.05 -12.76 -40.90
C THR A 183 -25.72 -14.20 -40.53
N GLU A 184 -24.49 -14.65 -40.80
CA GLU A 184 -23.98 -15.98 -40.49
C GLU A 184 -22.73 -15.87 -39.62
N PHE A 185 -22.91 -16.01 -38.32
CA PHE A 185 -21.84 -15.92 -37.32
C PHE A 185 -21.70 -17.23 -36.54
N ASN A 186 -20.53 -17.38 -35.94
CA ASN A 186 -20.18 -18.46 -35.03
C ASN A 186 -19.90 -17.89 -33.63
N TYR A 187 -20.39 -18.59 -32.61
CA TYR A 187 -20.22 -18.24 -31.20
C TYR A 187 -19.93 -19.50 -30.39
N GLY A 188 -18.89 -19.48 -29.55
CA GLY A 188 -18.43 -20.61 -28.72
C GLY A 188 -17.93 -21.83 -29.51
N SER A 189 -18.22 -21.92 -30.80
CA SER A 189 -17.79 -22.98 -31.69
C SER A 189 -17.81 -22.51 -33.13
N CYS A 190 -16.85 -22.96 -33.91
CA CYS A 190 -16.81 -22.72 -35.35
C CYS A 190 -17.66 -23.77 -36.08
N SER A 191 -18.78 -23.36 -36.67
CA SER A 191 -19.49 -24.24 -37.59
C SER A 191 -18.59 -24.56 -38.78
N SER A 192 -18.35 -25.87 -38.99
CA SER A 192 -17.34 -26.43 -39.89
C SER A 192 -17.63 -26.07 -41.35
N HIS A 193 -17.12 -24.92 -41.81
CA HIS A 193 -17.12 -24.57 -43.22
C HIS A 193 -15.76 -24.88 -43.84
N GLY A 194 -15.48 -26.19 -43.91
CA GLY A 194 -14.33 -26.75 -44.59
C GLY A 194 -13.04 -26.68 -43.76
N CYS A 195 -12.16 -27.63 -44.00
CA CYS A 195 -10.90 -27.76 -43.29
C CYS A 195 -9.95 -26.58 -43.50
N GLU A 196 -10.12 -25.81 -44.59
CA GLU A 196 -9.29 -24.65 -44.96
C GLU A 196 -9.23 -23.54 -43.89
N GLN A 197 -10.16 -23.55 -42.93
CA GLN A 197 -10.18 -22.59 -41.82
C GLN A 197 -9.21 -22.93 -40.69
N TYR A 198 -8.65 -24.14 -40.67
CA TYR A 198 -7.68 -24.55 -39.67
C TYR A 198 -6.28 -24.14 -40.14
N ASN A 199 -5.67 -23.25 -39.38
CA ASN A 199 -4.34 -22.68 -39.63
C ASN A 199 -3.23 -23.34 -38.81
N SER A 200 -3.59 -24.26 -37.91
CA SER A 200 -2.62 -25.07 -37.17
C SER A 200 -2.86 -26.56 -37.44
N CYS A 201 -1.76 -27.31 -37.42
CA CYS A 201 -1.80 -28.75 -37.66
C CYS A 201 -2.63 -29.48 -36.60
N ASP A 202 -2.44 -29.16 -35.31
CA ASP A 202 -3.15 -29.84 -34.22
C ASP A 202 -4.66 -29.64 -34.30
N ILE A 203 -5.09 -28.41 -34.58
CA ILE A 203 -6.51 -28.10 -34.76
C ILE A 203 -7.05 -28.79 -36.01
N CYS A 204 -6.31 -28.78 -37.11
CA CYS A 204 -6.70 -29.46 -38.35
C CYS A 204 -6.91 -30.96 -38.13
N LEU A 205 -6.00 -31.62 -37.40
CA LEU A 205 -6.06 -33.06 -37.13
C LEU A 205 -7.09 -33.45 -36.06
N SER A 206 -7.63 -32.47 -35.32
CA SER A 206 -8.74 -32.71 -34.39
C SER A 206 -10.05 -33.05 -35.11
N ASP A 207 -10.23 -32.59 -36.35
CA ASP A 207 -11.34 -32.98 -37.21
C ASP A 207 -10.96 -34.20 -38.06
N THR A 208 -11.65 -35.32 -37.81
CA THR A 208 -11.50 -36.59 -38.53
C THR A 208 -11.70 -36.49 -40.05
N GLN A 209 -12.33 -35.41 -40.53
CA GLN A 209 -12.57 -35.17 -41.97
C GLN A 209 -11.51 -34.30 -42.62
N CYS A 210 -10.49 -33.88 -41.88
CA CYS A 210 -9.49 -32.90 -42.29
C CYS A 210 -8.07 -33.47 -42.23
N GLY A 211 -7.19 -32.96 -43.10
CA GLY A 211 -5.77 -33.28 -43.06
C GLY A 211 -4.88 -32.08 -43.36
N TRP A 212 -3.72 -32.06 -42.72
CA TRP A 212 -2.78 -30.95 -42.71
C TRP A 212 -1.71 -31.10 -43.79
N CYS A 213 -1.43 -30.06 -44.56
CA CYS A 213 -0.34 -30.02 -45.52
C CYS A 213 0.84 -29.19 -45.03
N ALA A 214 1.88 -29.84 -44.50
CA ALA A 214 3.01 -29.14 -43.87
C ALA A 214 3.84 -28.27 -44.83
N LYS A 215 3.85 -28.57 -46.14
CA LYS A 215 4.63 -27.78 -47.12
C LYS A 215 4.03 -26.39 -47.38
N GLY A 216 2.73 -26.24 -47.17
CA GLY A 216 2.02 -24.97 -47.41
C GLY A 216 1.32 -24.42 -46.19
N GLU A 217 1.40 -25.12 -45.05
CA GLU A 217 0.81 -24.71 -43.78
C GLU A 217 -0.70 -24.41 -43.89
N TYR A 218 -1.41 -25.30 -44.58
CA TYR A 218 -2.87 -25.20 -44.71
C TYR A 218 -3.53 -26.55 -44.54
N CYS A 219 -4.78 -26.53 -44.09
CA CYS A 219 -5.59 -27.70 -43.86
C CYS A 219 -6.56 -27.95 -45.04
N LEU A 220 -6.76 -29.21 -45.41
CA LEU A 220 -7.56 -29.64 -46.55
C LEU A 220 -8.63 -30.64 -46.14
N SER A 221 -9.73 -30.69 -46.89
CA SER A 221 -10.80 -31.66 -46.66
C SER A 221 -10.47 -33.03 -47.26
N GLY A 222 -10.67 -34.07 -46.45
CA GLY A 222 -10.63 -35.48 -46.83
C GLY A 222 -9.31 -36.20 -46.57
N HIS A 223 -9.25 -37.47 -46.99
CA HIS A 223 -8.05 -38.29 -46.93
C HIS A 223 -7.12 -37.92 -48.09
N GLY A 224 -5.82 -37.73 -47.82
CA GLY A 224 -4.81 -37.15 -48.73
C GLY A 224 -4.71 -37.80 -50.11
N PHE A 225 -5.26 -39.00 -50.28
CA PHE A 225 -5.29 -39.78 -51.52
C PHE A 225 -5.95 -39.09 -52.72
N TYR A 226 -6.78 -38.06 -52.50
CA TYR A 226 -7.48 -37.35 -53.58
C TYR A 226 -7.02 -35.90 -53.77
N SER A 227 -6.07 -35.45 -52.96
CA SER A 227 -5.55 -34.08 -53.04
C SER A 227 -4.33 -34.05 -53.94
N ASP A 228 -4.51 -33.75 -55.23
CA ASP A 228 -3.40 -33.39 -56.12
C ASP A 228 -2.67 -32.10 -55.67
N VAL A 229 -3.11 -31.48 -54.57
CA VAL A 229 -2.66 -30.18 -54.05
C VAL A 229 -1.52 -30.32 -53.05
N CYS A 230 -1.47 -31.43 -52.28
CA CYS A 230 -0.41 -31.69 -51.29
C CYS A 230 0.33 -33.00 -51.61
N GLU A 231 1.66 -32.99 -51.55
CA GLU A 231 2.44 -34.22 -51.72
C GLU A 231 2.22 -35.16 -50.52
N ASP A 232 1.96 -36.45 -50.76
CA ASP A 232 1.69 -37.48 -49.73
C ASP A 232 2.66 -37.45 -48.53
N LYS A 233 3.93 -37.11 -48.78
CA LYS A 233 4.98 -37.08 -47.74
C LYS A 233 4.90 -35.89 -46.78
N TYR A 234 4.07 -34.89 -47.09
CA TYR A 234 3.83 -33.72 -46.26
C TYR A 234 2.37 -33.64 -45.79
N PHE A 235 1.57 -34.67 -46.03
CA PHE A 235 0.17 -34.71 -45.68
C PHE A 235 -0.03 -35.54 -44.40
N TYR A 236 -0.62 -34.91 -43.39
CA TYR A 236 -0.89 -35.48 -42.08
C TYR A 236 -2.39 -35.65 -41.90
N HIS A 237 -2.83 -36.76 -41.32
CA HIS A 237 -4.25 -37.09 -41.12
C HIS A 237 -4.37 -38.11 -39.99
N GLN A 238 -5.50 -38.11 -39.29
CA GLN A 238 -5.72 -38.95 -38.10
C GLN A 238 -5.59 -40.47 -38.37
N GLU A 239 -5.90 -40.90 -39.59
CA GLU A 239 -5.76 -42.31 -40.02
C GLU A 239 -4.35 -42.70 -40.50
N GLY A 240 -3.42 -41.75 -40.59
CA GLY A 240 -2.08 -41.93 -41.14
C GLY A 240 -1.01 -41.35 -40.22
N GLN A 241 -0.19 -40.45 -40.77
CA GLN A 241 0.74 -39.64 -39.96
C GLN A 241 -0.09 -38.64 -39.16
N ASN A 242 -0.30 -38.93 -37.88
CA ASN A 242 -1.15 -38.17 -36.96
C ASN A 242 -0.35 -37.23 -36.02
N GLU A 243 0.97 -37.23 -36.13
CA GLU A 243 1.85 -36.33 -35.38
C GLU A 243 2.24 -35.15 -36.28
N CYS A 244 1.95 -33.94 -35.83
CA CYS A 244 2.34 -32.73 -36.51
C CYS A 244 3.87 -32.59 -36.53
N PRO A 245 4.47 -32.13 -37.65
CA PRO A 245 5.89 -31.83 -37.67
C PRO A 245 6.18 -30.71 -36.67
N GLU A 246 7.28 -30.83 -35.92
CA GLU A 246 7.72 -29.76 -35.01
C GLU A 246 7.77 -28.44 -35.78
N PRO A 247 7.10 -27.38 -35.28
CA PRO A 247 7.09 -26.09 -35.94
C PRO A 247 8.55 -25.65 -36.12
N GLN A 248 8.89 -25.21 -37.33
CA GLN A 248 10.17 -24.55 -37.57
C GLN A 248 10.06 -23.19 -36.89
N ASN A 249 10.46 -23.10 -35.61
CA ASN A 249 10.38 -21.90 -34.77
C ASN A 249 10.84 -20.63 -35.51
N ASN A 250 9.89 -19.92 -36.11
CA ASN A 250 10.02 -18.53 -36.48
C ASN A 250 9.33 -17.74 -35.37
N GLU A 251 9.98 -17.66 -34.21
CA GLU A 251 9.52 -17.07 -32.93
C GLU A 251 9.23 -15.54 -32.97
N ASN A 252 8.98 -14.93 -34.13
CA ASN A 252 9.11 -13.47 -34.25
C ASN A 252 7.83 -12.64 -34.38
N ASP A 253 6.61 -13.20 -34.49
CA ASP A 253 5.46 -12.36 -34.89
C ASP A 253 4.12 -12.59 -34.19
N ILE A 254 4.01 -13.44 -33.16
CA ILE A 254 2.73 -13.69 -32.50
C ILE A 254 2.95 -13.75 -30.99
N ASP A 255 2.91 -12.60 -30.31
CA ASP A 255 1.97 -12.33 -29.19
C ASP A 255 2.19 -10.97 -28.49
N ASN A 256 2.27 -9.87 -29.26
CA ASN A 256 2.51 -8.54 -28.63
C ASN A 256 1.39 -8.08 -27.69
N ASN A 257 0.19 -8.68 -27.75
CA ASN A 257 -0.94 -8.26 -26.91
C ASN A 257 -0.97 -8.98 -25.56
N GLU A 258 -0.53 -10.26 -25.48
CA GLU A 258 -0.45 -10.98 -24.20
C GLU A 258 0.57 -10.29 -23.27
N ASP A 259 1.71 -9.87 -23.83
CA ASP A 259 2.71 -9.09 -23.10
C ASP A 259 2.16 -7.73 -22.62
N GLU A 260 1.36 -7.05 -23.43
CA GLU A 260 0.75 -5.75 -23.06
C GLU A 260 -0.30 -5.90 -21.95
N ILE A 261 -1.14 -6.94 -22.01
CA ILE A 261 -2.13 -7.23 -20.95
C ILE A 261 -1.42 -7.55 -19.65
N SER A 262 -0.42 -8.44 -19.69
CA SER A 262 0.39 -8.81 -18.50
C SER A 262 1.07 -7.59 -17.89
N GLN A 263 1.60 -6.68 -18.71
CA GLN A 263 2.20 -5.44 -18.24
C GLN A 263 1.18 -4.48 -17.58
N ILE A 264 -0.03 -4.37 -18.13
CA ILE A 264 -1.09 -3.53 -17.53
C ILE A 264 -1.56 -4.12 -16.19
N GLU A 265 -1.77 -5.43 -16.12
CA GLU A 265 -2.16 -6.12 -14.89
C GLU A 265 -1.11 -5.91 -13.78
N SER A 266 0.18 -6.07 -14.11
CA SER A 266 1.29 -5.79 -13.17
C SER A 266 1.34 -4.32 -12.72
N ASN A 267 1.05 -3.37 -13.60
CA ASN A 267 0.99 -1.95 -13.22
C ASN A 267 -0.19 -1.64 -12.27
N ILE A 268 -1.34 -2.29 -12.46
CA ILE A 268 -2.49 -2.15 -11.56
C ILE A 268 -2.11 -2.67 -10.18
N GLU A 269 -1.54 -3.87 -10.10
CA GLU A 269 -1.10 -4.47 -8.83
C GLU A 269 -0.11 -3.57 -8.07
N PHE A 270 0.89 -3.02 -8.77
CA PHE A 270 1.85 -2.08 -8.18
C PHE A 270 1.20 -0.79 -7.64
N LEU A 271 0.19 -0.27 -8.36
CA LEU A 271 -0.55 0.92 -7.92
C LEU A 271 -1.42 0.64 -6.71
N GLU A 272 -2.02 -0.56 -6.62
CA GLU A 272 -2.79 -0.99 -5.46
C GLU A 272 -1.89 -1.14 -4.22
N GLU A 273 -0.71 -1.73 -4.35
CA GLU A 273 0.26 -1.82 -3.26
C GLU A 273 0.71 -0.42 -2.77
N SER A 274 1.04 0.47 -3.71
CA SER A 274 1.39 1.87 -3.40
C SER A 274 0.25 2.61 -2.68
N LYS A 275 -1.01 2.29 -2.98
CA LYS A 275 -2.18 2.88 -2.32
C LYS A 275 -2.32 2.40 -0.88
N ASP A 276 -2.05 1.12 -0.63
CA ASP A 276 -2.11 0.54 0.71
C ASP A 276 -1.03 1.13 1.65
N GLU A 277 0.19 1.36 1.14
CA GLU A 277 1.25 2.06 1.88
C GLU A 277 0.81 3.46 2.33
N LEU A 278 0.13 4.21 1.45
CA LEU A 278 -0.38 5.55 1.78
C LEU A 278 -1.49 5.52 2.85
N TYR A 279 -2.34 4.49 2.85
CA TYR A 279 -3.34 4.32 3.91
C TYR A 279 -2.70 4.03 5.28
N GLU A 280 -1.62 3.25 5.31
CA GLU A 280 -0.86 3.00 6.53
C GLU A 280 -0.23 4.29 7.07
N GLU A 281 0.33 5.12 6.19
CA GLU A 281 0.88 6.43 6.56
C GLU A 281 -0.19 7.34 7.17
N ILE A 282 -1.37 7.45 6.54
CA ILE A 282 -2.51 8.21 7.06
C ILE A 282 -2.91 7.72 8.46
N SER A 283 -3.05 6.40 8.64
CA SER A 283 -3.38 5.79 9.94
C SER A 283 -2.32 6.11 11.01
N GLY A 284 -1.04 6.16 10.62
CA GLY A 284 0.05 6.62 11.47
C GLY A 284 -0.11 8.08 11.92
N LEU A 285 -0.47 8.98 11.00
CA LEU A 285 -0.69 10.40 11.29
C LEU A 285 -1.92 10.62 12.18
N GLU A 286 -3.02 9.89 11.96
CA GLU A 286 -4.22 9.96 12.80
C GLU A 286 -3.96 9.53 14.26
N ARG A 287 -3.13 8.51 14.47
CA ARG A 287 -2.67 8.12 15.81
C ARG A 287 -1.83 9.21 16.48
N GLN A 288 -0.99 9.92 15.72
CA GLN A 288 -0.21 11.05 16.23
C GLN A 288 -1.12 12.22 16.66
N ILE A 289 -2.13 12.57 15.85
CA ILE A 289 -3.13 13.58 16.21
C ILE A 289 -3.82 13.20 17.53
N THR A 290 -4.31 11.97 17.64
CA THR A 290 -4.97 11.48 18.86
C THR A 290 -4.07 11.59 20.09
N THR A 291 -2.77 11.31 19.92
CA THR A 291 -1.79 11.42 21.01
C THR A 291 -1.54 12.87 21.43
N ILE A 292 -1.46 13.80 20.47
CA ILE A 292 -1.29 15.23 20.73
C ILE A 292 -2.50 15.79 21.48
N VAL A 293 -3.71 15.51 20.99
CA VAL A 293 -4.96 15.94 21.62
C VAL A 293 -5.10 15.37 23.04
N ARG A 294 -4.78 14.08 23.24
CA ARG A 294 -4.79 13.46 24.58
C ARG A 294 -3.82 14.13 25.54
N LYS A 295 -2.60 14.44 25.09
CA LYS A 295 -1.58 15.12 25.92
C LYS A 295 -2.00 16.56 26.27
N ALA A 296 -2.66 17.26 25.34
CA ALA A 296 -3.22 18.58 25.61
C ALA A 296 -4.40 18.54 26.58
N ALA A 297 -5.23 17.50 26.54
CA ALA A 297 -6.36 17.35 27.46
C ALA A 297 -5.92 17.06 28.90
N LYS A 298 -4.90 16.21 29.10
CA LYS A 298 -4.43 15.82 30.44
C LYS A 298 -3.84 16.96 31.26
N THR A 299 -3.25 17.96 30.62
CA THR A 299 -2.66 19.12 31.31
C THR A 299 -3.71 20.04 31.93
N VAL A 300 -4.96 20.00 31.43
CA VAL A 300 -6.06 20.83 31.93
C VAL A 300 -6.59 20.36 33.30
N ASP A 301 -6.45 19.07 33.62
CA ASP A 301 -7.01 18.47 34.85
C ASP A 301 -6.15 18.69 36.12
N ILE A 302 -5.00 19.36 36.05
CA ILE A 302 -4.13 19.60 37.22
C ILE A 302 -4.61 20.80 38.08
N SER A 303 -5.70 21.46 37.69
CA SER A 303 -6.20 22.68 38.35
C SER A 303 -7.08 22.45 39.60
N GLU A 304 -7.23 21.22 40.10
CA GLU A 304 -7.94 21.02 41.37
C GLU A 304 -7.21 21.76 42.52
N PRO A 305 -7.89 22.67 43.24
CA PRO A 305 -7.26 23.46 44.29
C PRO A 305 -6.76 22.53 45.39
N ILE A 306 -5.43 22.52 45.57
CA ILE A 306 -4.76 21.77 46.64
C ILE A 306 -5.32 22.26 47.99
N ASP A 307 -6.25 21.52 48.58
CA ASP A 307 -6.71 21.77 49.94
C ASP A 307 -5.53 21.49 50.87
N GLY A 308 -5.05 22.52 51.57
CA GLY A 308 -3.76 22.54 52.27
C GLY A 308 -3.60 21.57 53.46
N ASN A 309 -4.50 20.60 53.61
CA ASN A 309 -4.43 19.53 54.61
C ASN A 309 -4.19 18.13 54.01
N ASP A 310 -4.13 17.97 52.69
CA ASP A 310 -3.98 16.66 52.04
C ASP A 310 -2.61 16.50 51.35
N TYR A 311 -1.55 16.44 52.16
CA TYR A 311 -0.21 16.10 51.67
C TYR A 311 -0.06 14.60 51.37
N ASP A 312 -1.00 13.76 51.81
CA ASP A 312 -0.95 12.31 51.57
C ASP A 312 -1.39 11.99 50.13
N GLY A 313 -2.36 12.71 49.56
CA GLY A 313 -2.79 12.52 48.16
C GLY A 313 -1.73 12.83 47.10
N PHE A 314 -0.78 13.74 47.39
CA PHE A 314 0.31 14.08 46.46
C PHE A 314 1.26 12.91 46.20
N SER A 315 1.45 12.03 47.20
CA SER A 315 2.26 10.82 47.02
C SER A 315 1.56 9.86 46.07
N ASP A 316 0.25 9.69 46.22
CA ASP A 316 -0.54 8.77 45.40
C ASP A 316 -0.60 9.24 43.94
N THR A 317 -0.78 10.55 43.68
CA THR A 317 -0.76 11.11 42.31
C THR A 317 0.63 11.01 41.67
N ALA A 318 1.70 11.24 42.45
CA ALA A 318 3.07 11.10 41.94
C ALA A 318 3.40 9.64 41.62
N ASP A 319 2.95 8.69 42.44
CA ASP A 319 3.12 7.26 42.20
C ASP A 319 2.27 6.80 40.99
N GLU A 320 1.06 7.33 40.81
CA GLU A 320 0.21 7.05 39.64
C GLU A 320 0.83 7.59 38.35
N GLN A 321 1.34 8.83 38.34
CA GLN A 321 2.07 9.39 37.19
C GLN A 321 3.34 8.60 36.89
N ALA A 322 4.08 8.16 37.91
CA ALA A 322 5.28 7.36 37.72
C ALA A 322 4.96 5.96 37.14
N GLU A 323 3.86 5.34 37.55
CA GLU A 323 3.43 4.06 36.97
C GLU A 323 2.92 4.24 35.54
N GLU A 324 2.23 5.34 35.24
CA GLU A 324 1.81 5.68 33.87
C GLU A 324 3.00 5.95 32.95
N GLU A 325 3.99 6.76 33.36
CA GLU A 325 5.21 6.99 32.59
C GLU A 325 5.96 5.68 32.30
N LYS A 326 5.97 4.77 33.27
CA LYS A 326 6.60 3.46 33.14
C LYS A 326 5.82 2.51 32.24
N GLU A 327 4.50 2.63 32.16
CA GLU A 327 3.67 1.90 31.19
C GLU A 327 3.87 2.47 29.78
N ASP A 328 3.84 3.79 29.62
CA ASP A 328 4.11 4.47 28.36
C ASP A 328 5.52 4.14 27.83
N GLU A 329 6.54 4.12 28.69
CA GLU A 329 7.89 3.71 28.30
C GLU A 329 7.96 2.22 27.93
N ARG A 330 7.18 1.34 28.59
CA ARG A 330 7.11 -0.08 28.20
C ARG A 330 6.48 -0.23 26.82
N ASN A 331 5.35 0.44 26.57
CA ASN A 331 4.67 0.40 25.28
C ASN A 331 5.57 0.93 24.16
N TYR A 332 6.29 2.03 24.41
CA TYR A 332 7.28 2.56 23.46
C TYR A 332 8.41 1.57 23.17
N GLN A 333 8.93 0.88 24.20
CA GLN A 333 9.95 -0.16 24.02
C GLN A 333 9.41 -1.35 23.24
N GLU A 334 8.16 -1.76 23.45
CA GLU A 334 7.49 -2.82 22.68
C GLU A 334 7.30 -2.42 21.22
N GLU A 335 6.82 -1.19 20.94
CA GLU A 335 6.70 -0.67 19.57
C GLU A 335 8.05 -0.61 18.85
N ILE A 336 9.12 -0.16 19.53
CA ILE A 336 10.47 -0.20 18.96
C ILE A 336 10.91 -1.64 18.69
N TRP A 337 10.60 -2.58 19.59
CA TRP A 337 10.97 -3.98 19.43
C TRP A 337 10.28 -4.60 18.23
N ASP A 338 8.98 -4.39 18.09
CA ASP A 338 8.19 -4.90 16.97
C ASP A 338 8.64 -4.29 15.65
N TRP A 339 8.92 -2.98 15.62
CA TRP A 339 9.49 -2.33 14.44
C TRP A 339 10.86 -2.91 14.07
N TRP A 340 11.75 -3.10 15.05
CA TRP A 340 13.07 -3.72 14.82
C TRP A 340 12.93 -5.17 14.34
N ALA A 341 12.02 -5.94 14.94
CA ALA A 341 11.79 -7.34 14.59
C ALA A 341 11.30 -7.45 13.14
N ASN A 342 10.31 -6.65 12.74
CA ASN A 342 9.79 -6.67 11.38
C ASN A 342 10.81 -6.18 10.35
N ASN A 343 11.45 -5.04 10.59
CA ASN A 343 12.36 -4.45 9.61
C ASN A 343 13.64 -5.27 9.45
N THR A 344 14.18 -5.81 10.55
CA THR A 344 15.38 -6.66 10.50
C THR A 344 15.07 -8.05 9.97
N SER A 345 13.89 -8.61 10.28
CA SER A 345 13.47 -9.91 9.72
C SER A 345 13.34 -9.83 8.21
N ASN A 346 12.74 -8.75 7.68
CA ASN A 346 12.58 -8.57 6.24
C ASN A 346 13.93 -8.38 5.54
N GLU A 347 14.80 -7.51 6.08
CA GLU A 347 16.13 -7.25 5.49
C GLU A 347 17.04 -8.49 5.53
N ILE A 348 16.98 -9.28 6.61
CA ILE A 348 17.69 -10.55 6.70
C ILE A 348 17.10 -11.60 5.75
N SER A 349 15.77 -11.70 5.63
CA SER A 349 15.13 -12.67 4.72
C SER A 349 15.56 -12.44 3.28
N GLU A 350 15.51 -11.19 2.82
CA GLU A 350 15.87 -10.82 1.45
C GLU A 350 17.36 -11.07 1.17
N THR A 351 18.24 -10.73 2.12
CA THR A 351 19.70 -10.96 1.99
C THR A 351 20.04 -12.45 2.02
N VAL A 352 19.39 -13.23 2.90
CA VAL A 352 19.64 -14.67 3.01
C VAL A 352 19.16 -15.41 1.77
N GLU A 353 18.00 -15.04 1.22
CA GLU A 353 17.50 -15.64 -0.04
C GLU A 353 18.46 -15.35 -1.20
N THR A 354 18.92 -14.11 -1.38
CA THR A 354 19.87 -13.78 -2.45
C THR A 354 21.25 -14.41 -2.29
N GLU A 355 21.80 -14.48 -1.07
CA GLU A 355 23.10 -15.13 -0.85
C GLU A 355 23.00 -16.66 -0.94
N TYR A 356 21.88 -17.25 -0.53
CA TYR A 356 21.66 -18.69 -0.61
C TYR A 356 21.53 -19.15 -2.06
N ASP A 357 20.74 -18.45 -2.89
CA ASP A 357 20.61 -18.78 -4.31
C ASP A 357 21.94 -18.69 -5.05
N GLY A 358 22.75 -17.66 -4.77
CA GLY A 358 24.10 -17.53 -5.35
C GLY A 358 25.06 -18.63 -4.90
N LEU A 359 24.92 -19.14 -3.67
CA LEU A 359 25.69 -20.28 -3.17
C LEU A 359 25.25 -21.61 -3.83
N VAL A 360 23.95 -21.80 -4.02
CA VAL A 360 23.39 -22.98 -4.70
C VAL A 360 23.85 -23.03 -6.15
N GLU A 361 23.74 -21.93 -6.91
CA GLU A 361 24.26 -21.85 -8.29
C GLU A 361 25.77 -22.14 -8.35
N SER A 362 26.53 -21.60 -7.39
CA SER A 362 27.97 -21.85 -7.32
C SER A 362 28.26 -23.34 -7.07
N LEU A 363 27.53 -23.99 -6.15
CA LEU A 363 27.69 -25.41 -5.83
C LEU A 363 27.30 -26.33 -7.01
N GLU A 364 26.22 -26.01 -7.73
CA GLU A 364 25.81 -26.73 -8.93
C GLU A 364 26.87 -26.62 -10.03
N SER A 365 27.50 -25.45 -10.20
CA SER A 365 28.58 -25.28 -11.18
C SER A 365 29.82 -26.15 -10.89
N TYR A 366 30.13 -26.43 -9.62
CA TYR A 366 31.25 -27.31 -9.24
C TYR A 366 30.96 -28.80 -9.44
N GLN A 367 29.70 -29.23 -9.45
CA GLN A 367 29.37 -30.66 -9.65
C GLN A 367 29.44 -31.08 -11.12
N VAL A 368 29.37 -30.14 -12.06
CA VAL A 368 29.38 -30.45 -13.50
C VAL A 368 30.80 -30.65 -14.06
N GLU A 369 31.86 -30.17 -13.40
CA GLU A 369 33.23 -30.22 -13.94
C GLU A 369 34.00 -31.53 -13.66
N ASP A 370 33.54 -32.41 -12.76
CA ASP A 370 34.28 -33.63 -12.38
C ASP A 370 33.81 -34.92 -13.10
N GLU A 371 32.78 -34.87 -13.96
CA GLU A 371 32.31 -36.05 -14.69
C GLU A 371 32.96 -36.27 -16.08
N GLU A 372 33.77 -35.35 -16.60
CA GLU A 372 34.31 -35.47 -17.97
C GLU A 372 35.62 -36.28 -18.12
N ASP A 373 36.25 -36.75 -17.04
CA ASP A 373 37.57 -37.43 -17.14
C ASP A 373 37.62 -38.87 -16.62
N THR A 374 36.48 -39.53 -16.37
CA THR A 374 36.46 -40.96 -15.98
C THR A 374 35.84 -41.87 -17.06
N GLN A 375 36.42 -41.85 -18.26
CA GLN A 375 36.10 -42.81 -19.32
C GLN A 375 37.35 -43.58 -19.78
N GLU A 376 37.75 -44.63 -19.05
CA GLU A 376 38.13 -45.92 -19.61
C GLU A 376 38.45 -46.93 -18.50
N VAL A 377 38.18 -48.21 -18.76
CA VAL A 377 38.38 -49.40 -17.90
C VAL A 377 37.22 -49.58 -16.91
N THR A 378 36.27 -50.52 -17.07
CA THR A 378 36.43 -51.95 -17.38
C THR A 378 35.09 -52.60 -17.69
N GLU A 379 35.19 -53.71 -18.44
CA GLU A 379 34.15 -54.60 -18.93
C GLU A 379 33.29 -55.30 -17.86
N GLU A 380 32.04 -55.56 -18.25
CA GLU A 380 31.34 -56.84 -18.16
C GLU A 380 31.24 -57.54 -16.77
N SER A 381 30.03 -57.57 -16.19
CA SER A 381 29.47 -58.77 -15.52
C SER A 381 28.14 -58.46 -14.80
N THR A 382 27.05 -58.77 -15.50
CA THR A 382 25.89 -59.56 -15.05
C THR A 382 25.44 -59.55 -13.58
N ASP A 383 24.14 -59.28 -13.44
CA ASP A 383 23.14 -60.07 -12.72
C ASP A 383 22.84 -59.78 -11.24
N SER A 384 21.54 -59.51 -11.04
CA SER A 384 20.68 -60.04 -9.98
C SER A 384 20.23 -59.09 -8.84
N THR A 385 18.90 -59.13 -8.62
CA THR A 385 18.17 -59.13 -7.33
C THR A 385 18.06 -57.78 -6.58
N THR A 386 16.90 -57.12 -6.57
CA THR A 386 15.76 -57.24 -5.61
C THR A 386 16.09 -56.89 -4.15
N GLU A 387 15.37 -55.88 -3.62
CA GLU A 387 14.85 -55.66 -2.24
C GLU A 387 14.84 -54.14 -1.96
N GLU A 388 13.66 -53.52 -1.85
CA GLU A 388 13.01 -53.15 -0.58
C GLU A 388 13.90 -52.28 0.34
N SER A 389 13.58 -50.99 0.45
CA SER A 389 13.28 -50.36 1.74
C SER A 389 12.79 -48.92 1.55
N SER A 390 11.63 -48.66 2.14
CA SER A 390 11.09 -47.38 2.52
C SER A 390 11.94 -46.72 3.61
N GLU A 391 12.33 -45.46 3.44
CA GLU A 391 12.70 -44.59 4.56
C GLU A 391 12.33 -43.14 4.21
N SER A 392 11.23 -42.70 4.80
CA SER A 392 10.82 -41.31 4.91
C SER A 392 11.48 -40.73 6.16
N GLU A 393 12.49 -39.89 6.00
CA GLU A 393 13.06 -39.10 7.09
C GLU A 393 12.61 -37.64 6.94
N THR A 394 12.08 -37.13 8.03
CA THR A 394 11.50 -35.80 8.22
C THR A 394 12.59 -34.77 8.50
N GLU A 395 12.68 -33.72 7.67
CA GLU A 395 13.67 -32.63 7.76
C GLU A 395 13.40 -31.57 8.85
N GLU A 396 12.45 -31.77 9.77
CA GLU A 396 12.07 -30.72 10.74
C GLU A 396 12.92 -30.68 12.04
N ASP A 397 13.79 -31.65 12.32
CA ASP A 397 14.44 -31.74 13.65
C ASP A 397 15.84 -31.09 13.77
N THR A 398 16.43 -30.61 12.67
CA THR A 398 17.76 -29.96 12.71
C THR A 398 17.70 -28.47 13.06
N ALA A 399 16.59 -27.77 12.77
CA ALA A 399 16.45 -26.34 13.06
C ALA A 399 16.32 -26.03 14.57
N VAL A 400 15.71 -26.94 15.34
CA VAL A 400 15.47 -26.73 16.78
C VAL A 400 16.76 -26.88 17.61
N SER A 401 17.73 -27.67 17.13
CA SER A 401 19.00 -27.87 17.85
C SER A 401 19.92 -26.65 17.80
N PHE A 402 19.82 -25.80 16.76
CA PHE A 402 20.65 -24.59 16.64
C PHE A 402 20.13 -23.44 17.52
N LEU A 403 18.82 -23.26 17.62
CA LEU A 403 18.19 -22.26 18.50
C LEU A 403 18.45 -22.52 19.99
N SER A 404 18.52 -23.79 20.42
CA SER A 404 18.81 -24.15 21.82
C SER A 404 20.27 -23.85 22.25
N LEU A 405 21.18 -23.68 21.29
CA LEU A 405 22.61 -23.40 21.55
C LEU A 405 22.89 -21.89 21.67
N MET A 406 22.11 -21.05 20.99
CA MET A 406 22.17 -19.59 21.10
C MET A 406 21.63 -19.06 22.43
N ILE A 407 20.56 -19.67 22.97
CA ILE A 407 19.92 -19.24 24.23
C ILE A 407 20.79 -19.58 25.47
N LYS A 408 21.72 -20.55 25.37
CA LYS A 408 22.61 -20.93 26.48
C LYS A 408 23.88 -20.10 26.60
N ASN A 409 24.11 -19.14 25.70
CA ASN A 409 25.32 -18.31 25.66
C ASN A 409 25.07 -16.80 25.87
N LYS A 410 23.88 -16.42 26.32
CA LYS A 410 23.60 -15.14 26.99
C LYS A 410 23.22 -15.42 28.44
#